data_AF-A0A0M0JSI5-F1
#
_entry.id   AF-A0A0M0JSI5-F1
#
_cell.length_a   1.000
_cell.length_b   1.000
_cell.length_c   1.000
_cell.angle_alpha   90.00
_cell.angle_beta   90.00
_cell.angle_gamma   90.00
#
_symmetry.space_group_name_H-M   'P 1'
#
loop_
_entity.id
_entity.type
_entity.pdbx_description
1 polymer ?
#
loop_
_entity_poly.entity_id
_entity_poly.type
_entity_poly.pdbx_seq_one_letter_code
_entity_poly.pdbx_strand_id
1 'polypeptide(L)'
;MSEITDFESYMRALADHKFCVAPPGRGIDTHRCWEALMVGTIPILLHTPLDSMFDGLPVVFTDDYATVTKEWLAARYEELQERPDETFDWARLHADHWVKSIQQEASSQREAKRRTM
;
A
#
# COMPACT_ATOMS: atom_id res chain seq x y z
N MET A 1 26.31 15.38 -3.34
CA MET A 1 25.96 15.47 -1.91
C MET A 1 24.45 15.47 -1.85
N SER A 2 23.80 14.42 -1.32
CA SER A 2 22.35 14.46 -1.16
C SER A 2 22.03 15.50 -0.09
N GLU A 3 21.27 16.52 -0.44
CA GLU A 3 20.65 17.39 0.57
C GLU A 3 19.80 16.51 1.48
N ILE A 4 19.91 16.75 2.79
CA ILE A 4 19.02 16.13 3.77
C ILE A 4 17.69 16.88 3.63
N THR A 5 16.75 16.30 2.89
CA THR A 5 15.37 16.79 2.84
C THR A 5 14.72 16.50 4.19
N ASP A 6 14.17 17.52 4.84
CA ASP A 6 13.39 17.33 6.06
C ASP A 6 12.06 16.60 5.75
N PHE A 7 11.42 16.08 6.80
CA PHE A 7 10.20 15.28 6.63
C PHE A 7 9.06 16.05 5.98
N GLU A 8 8.89 17.34 6.29
CA GLU A 8 7.80 18.16 5.72
C GLU A 8 8.02 18.38 4.23
N SER A 9 9.24 18.72 3.83
CA SER A 9 9.64 18.87 2.43
C SER A 9 9.47 17.55 1.65
N TYR A 10 9.82 16.41 2.27
CA TYR A 10 9.60 15.09 1.70
C TYR A 10 8.11 14.78 1.48
N MET A 11 7.26 15.00 2.50
CA MET A 11 5.83 14.74 2.40
C MET A 11 5.14 15.64 1.37
N ARG A 12 5.58 16.91 1.25
CA ARG A 12 5.11 17.82 0.19
C ARG A 12 5.50 17.33 -1.19
N ALA A 13 6.76 16.93 -1.38
CA ALA A 13 7.22 16.39 -2.65
C ALA A 13 6.45 15.13 -3.02
N LEU A 14 6.16 14.26 -2.05
CA LEU A 14 5.36 13.06 -2.27
C LEU A 14 3.95 13.43 -2.76
N ALA A 15 3.25 14.29 -2.01
CA ALA A 15 1.88 14.74 -2.31
C ALA A 15 1.72 15.44 -3.68
N ASP A 16 2.78 16.06 -4.20
CA ASP A 16 2.76 16.75 -5.50
C ASP A 16 2.88 15.79 -6.70
N HIS A 17 3.09 14.49 -6.45
CA HIS A 17 3.23 13.48 -7.50
C HIS A 17 2.09 12.47 -7.47
N LYS A 18 1.63 12.05 -8.66
CA LYS A 18 0.61 11.02 -8.81
C LYS A 18 1.07 9.64 -8.35
N PHE A 19 2.34 9.32 -8.61
CA PHE A 19 2.91 8.00 -8.36
C PHE A 19 4.23 8.08 -7.59
N CYS A 20 4.49 7.06 -6.77
CA CYS A 20 5.75 6.92 -6.04
C CYS A 20 6.25 5.48 -6.09
N VAL A 21 7.51 5.28 -6.45
CA VAL A 21 8.14 3.95 -6.45
C VAL A 21 8.49 3.54 -5.02
N ALA A 22 7.91 2.42 -4.55
CA ALA A 22 8.00 1.93 -3.18
C ALA A 22 8.63 0.53 -3.10
N PRO A 23 9.90 0.36 -3.51
CA PRO A 23 10.59 -0.93 -3.48
C PRO A 23 10.79 -1.45 -2.05
N PRO A 24 10.84 -2.79 -1.88
CA PRO A 24 11.26 -3.40 -0.64
C PRO A 24 12.61 -2.84 -0.17
N GLY A 25 12.72 -2.62 1.15
CA GLY A 25 13.91 -2.07 1.79
C GLY A 25 14.61 -3.12 2.65
N ARG A 26 14.74 -2.82 3.96
CA ARG A 26 15.19 -3.80 4.96
C ARG A 26 14.14 -4.87 5.26
N GLY A 27 12.90 -4.67 4.81
CA GLY A 27 11.79 -5.60 4.88
C GLY A 27 11.04 -5.65 3.53
N ILE A 28 10.02 -6.51 3.48
CA ILE A 28 9.17 -6.67 2.29
C ILE A 28 8.32 -5.42 2.07
N ASP A 29 7.82 -4.81 3.14
CA ASP A 29 7.10 -3.54 3.11
C ASP A 29 8.01 -2.33 3.34
N THR A 30 7.47 -1.13 3.10
CA THR A 30 8.20 0.13 3.24
C THR A 30 7.29 1.23 3.77
N HIS A 31 7.83 2.09 4.65
CA HIS A 31 7.13 3.27 5.18
C HIS A 31 6.60 4.16 4.05
N ARG A 32 7.35 4.27 2.95
CA ARG A 32 7.00 5.08 1.77
C ARG A 32 5.66 4.70 1.17
N CYS A 33 5.28 3.43 1.22
CA CYS A 33 3.99 2.98 0.69
C CYS A 33 2.83 3.61 1.46
N TRP A 34 2.88 3.54 2.79
CA TRP A 34 1.84 4.08 3.66
C TRP A 34 1.83 5.61 3.67
N GLU A 35 3.00 6.24 3.64
CA GLU A 35 3.14 7.69 3.50
C GLU A 35 2.52 8.19 2.20
N ALA A 36 2.78 7.51 1.07
CA ALA A 36 2.23 7.86 -0.23
C ALA A 36 0.70 7.78 -0.22
N LEU A 37 0.15 6.66 0.28
CA LEU A 37 -1.29 6.48 0.40
C LEU A 37 -1.95 7.57 1.27
N MET A 38 -1.31 7.95 2.38
CA MET A 38 -1.85 8.99 3.27
C MET A 38 -1.89 10.39 2.64
N VAL A 39 -1.06 10.66 1.63
CA VAL A 39 -1.07 11.95 0.90
C VAL A 39 -1.73 11.88 -0.49
N GLY A 40 -2.37 10.75 -0.82
CA GLY A 40 -3.06 10.57 -2.10
C GLY A 40 -2.15 10.23 -3.28
N THR A 41 -0.89 9.90 -3.03
CA THR A 41 0.05 9.40 -4.05
C THR A 41 -0.06 7.89 -4.17
N ILE A 42 -0.13 7.39 -5.40
CA ILE A 42 -0.33 5.96 -5.71
C ILE A 42 1.03 5.24 -5.66
N PRO A 43 1.29 4.34 -4.69
CA PRO A 43 2.55 3.62 -4.65
C PRO A 43 2.62 2.54 -5.74
N ILE A 44 3.82 2.39 -6.31
CA ILE A 44 4.18 1.32 -7.24
C ILE A 44 5.03 0.31 -6.48
N LEU A 45 4.52 -0.90 -6.33
CA LEU A 45 5.07 -1.98 -5.50
C LEU A 45 5.51 -3.15 -6.38
N LEU A 46 6.48 -3.92 -5.90
CA LEU A 46 6.72 -5.25 -6.44
C LEU A 46 5.69 -6.24 -5.88
N HIS A 47 5.36 -7.28 -6.64
CA HIS A 47 4.58 -8.40 -6.12
C HIS A 47 5.31 -9.14 -4.99
N THR A 48 4.62 -9.38 -3.88
CA THR A 48 5.16 -10.03 -2.67
C THR A 48 4.08 -10.87 -1.96
N PRO A 49 4.45 -11.69 -0.95
CA PRO A 49 3.45 -12.35 -0.11
C PRO A 49 2.55 -11.39 0.71
N LEU A 50 2.84 -10.08 0.71
CA LEU A 50 2.08 -9.07 1.44
C LEU A 50 1.05 -8.33 0.58
N ASP A 51 0.85 -8.72 -0.69
CA ASP A 51 -0.04 -8.00 -1.62
C ASP A 51 -1.46 -7.82 -1.06
N SER A 52 -1.99 -8.84 -0.38
CA SER A 52 -3.33 -8.80 0.24
C SER A 52 -3.48 -7.77 1.36
N MET A 53 -2.36 -7.24 1.89
CA MET A 53 -2.42 -6.13 2.83
C MET A 53 -3.00 -4.87 2.18
N PHE A 54 -2.79 -4.72 0.88
CA PHE A 54 -3.20 -3.56 0.09
C PHE A 54 -4.52 -3.78 -0.67
N ASP A 55 -5.22 -4.88 -0.41
CA ASP A 55 -6.54 -5.15 -1.00
C ASP A 55 -7.49 -3.98 -0.69
N GLY A 56 -8.14 -3.46 -1.74
CA GLY A 56 -9.01 -2.30 -1.62
C GLY A 56 -8.28 -0.97 -1.48
N LEU A 57 -6.96 -0.89 -1.57
CA LEU A 57 -6.24 0.40 -1.60
C LEU A 57 -5.85 0.79 -3.04
N PRO A 58 -5.61 2.08 -3.33
CA PRO A 58 -5.11 2.53 -4.62
C PRO A 58 -3.60 2.30 -4.70
N VAL A 59 -3.21 1.06 -4.97
CA VAL A 59 -1.82 0.67 -5.21
C VAL A 59 -1.68 0.06 -6.61
N VAL A 60 -0.47 0.09 -7.15
CA VAL A 60 -0.16 -0.56 -8.42
C VAL A 60 0.98 -1.53 -8.20
N PHE A 61 0.82 -2.77 -8.66
CA PHE A 61 1.87 -3.79 -8.63
C PHE A 61 2.58 -3.92 -9.98
N THR A 62 3.86 -4.27 -9.93
CA THR A 62 4.68 -4.64 -11.07
C THR A 62 5.61 -5.80 -10.72
N ASP A 63 5.97 -6.62 -11.69
CA ASP A 63 7.00 -7.66 -11.50
C ASP A 63 8.42 -7.09 -11.62
N ASP A 64 8.58 -5.98 -12.36
CA ASP A 64 9.86 -5.34 -12.63
C ASP A 64 9.68 -3.85 -12.92
N TYR A 65 10.42 -3.01 -12.21
CA TYR A 65 10.43 -1.56 -12.43
C TYR A 65 10.87 -1.15 -13.84
N ALA A 66 11.63 -1.98 -14.55
CA ALA A 66 12.01 -1.71 -15.93
C ALA A 66 10.80 -1.65 -16.88
N THR A 67 9.66 -2.23 -16.49
CA THR A 67 8.41 -2.21 -17.28
C THR A 67 7.57 -0.94 -17.05
N VAL A 68 7.93 -0.11 -16.07
CA VAL A 68 7.18 1.07 -15.69
C VAL A 68 7.47 2.21 -16.68
N THR A 69 6.56 2.39 -17.65
CA THR A 69 6.58 3.51 -18.60
C THR A 69 5.47 4.51 -18.33
N LYS A 70 5.48 5.66 -19.02
CA LYS A 70 4.42 6.68 -18.89
C LYS A 70 3.07 6.15 -19.35
N GLU A 71 3.04 5.39 -20.44
CA GLU A 71 1.84 4.78 -21.01
C GLU A 71 1.30 3.71 -20.06
N TRP A 72 2.20 2.91 -19.49
CA TRP A 72 1.88 1.92 -18.47
C TRP A 72 1.24 2.58 -17.23
N LEU A 73 1.77 3.71 -16.77
CA LEU A 73 1.23 4.45 -15.63
C LEU A 73 -0.11 5.13 -15.95
N ALA A 74 -0.27 5.66 -17.17
CA ALA A 74 -1.52 6.29 -17.60
C ALA A 74 -2.69 5.30 -17.57
N ALA A 75 -2.49 4.10 -18.13
CA ALA A 75 -3.50 3.04 -18.10
C ALA A 75 -3.91 2.65 -16.67
N ARG A 76 -2.92 2.47 -15.78
CA ARG A 76 -3.15 2.16 -14.35
C ARG A 76 -3.87 3.30 -13.61
N TYR A 77 -3.56 4.54 -13.96
CA TYR A 77 -4.26 5.69 -13.40
C TYR A 77 -5.73 5.71 -13.82
N GLU A 78 -6.02 5.47 -15.10
CA GLU A 78 -7.38 5.38 -15.63
C GLU A 78 -8.17 4.26 -14.95
N GLU A 79 -7.60 3.06 -14.84
CA GLU A 79 -8.20 1.92 -14.12
C GLU A 79 -8.57 2.29 -12.67
N LEU A 80 -7.69 3.02 -11.98
CA LEU A 80 -7.95 3.46 -10.60
C LEU A 80 -9.01 4.58 -10.52
N GLN A 81 -9.11 5.45 -11.52
CA GLN A 81 -10.13 6.51 -11.58
C GLN A 81 -11.52 5.97 -11.91
N GLU A 82 -11.61 4.87 -12.66
CA GLU A 82 -12.89 4.22 -13.00
C GLU A 82 -13.46 3.39 -11.84
N ARG A 83 -12.64 3.09 -10.82
CA ARG A 83 -13.09 2.38 -9.62
C ARG A 83 -14.00 3.29 -8.78
N PRO A 84 -15.19 2.81 -8.37
CA PRO A 84 -16.05 3.58 -7.46
C PRO A 84 -15.37 3.83 -6.11
N ASP A 85 -15.58 5.03 -5.55
CA ASP A 85 -14.92 5.46 -4.30
C ASP A 85 -15.21 4.50 -3.12
N GLU A 86 -16.42 3.92 -3.07
CA GLU A 86 -16.83 2.96 -2.05
C GLU A 86 -16.05 1.63 -2.09
N THR A 87 -15.31 1.37 -3.18
CA THR A 87 -14.46 0.18 -3.29
C THR A 87 -13.14 0.33 -2.55
N PHE A 88 -12.80 1.54 -2.11
CA PHE A 88 -11.55 1.79 -1.40
C PHE A 88 -11.69 1.55 0.12
N ASP A 89 -10.93 0.59 0.64
CA ASP A 89 -10.91 0.21 2.06
C ASP A 89 -9.88 1.05 2.83
N TRP A 90 -10.19 2.33 3.01
CA TRP A 90 -9.33 3.28 3.71
C TRP A 90 -9.08 2.93 5.18
N ALA A 91 -9.91 2.08 5.79
CA ALA A 91 -9.72 1.66 7.17
C ALA A 91 -8.36 0.97 7.37
N ARG A 92 -7.84 0.30 6.34
CA ARG A 92 -6.52 -0.37 6.34
C ARG A 92 -5.33 0.57 6.54
N LEU A 93 -5.49 1.87 6.31
CA LEU A 93 -4.43 2.85 6.61
C LEU A 93 -4.23 3.05 8.12
N HIS A 94 -5.18 2.62 8.95
CA HIS A 94 -5.16 2.86 10.39
C HIS A 94 -4.81 1.60 11.18
N ALA A 95 -3.98 1.75 12.21
CA ALA A 95 -3.57 0.66 13.09
C ALA A 95 -4.75 -0.11 13.71
N ASP A 96 -5.85 0.59 14.00
CA ASP A 96 -7.06 -0.01 14.57
C ASP A 96 -7.66 -1.13 13.71
N HIS A 97 -7.59 -1.01 12.38
CA HIS A 97 -8.03 -2.08 11.48
C HIS A 97 -7.22 -3.35 11.74
N TRP A 98 -5.89 -3.25 11.70
CA TRP A 98 -5.00 -4.38 11.84
C TRP A 98 -5.06 -5.01 13.23
N VAL A 99 -5.13 -4.20 14.29
CA VAL A 99 -5.28 -4.70 15.66
C VAL A 99 -6.56 -5.53 15.79
N LYS A 100 -7.68 -5.06 15.23
CA LYS A 100 -8.95 -5.80 15.22
C LYS A 100 -8.83 -7.10 14.43
N SER A 101 -8.28 -7.06 13.22
CA SER A 101 -8.12 -8.23 12.35
C SER A 101 -7.26 -9.32 13.02
N ILE A 102 -6.16 -8.93 13.66
CA ILE A 102 -5.26 -9.85 14.39
C ILE A 102 -5.99 -10.48 15.59
N GLN A 103 -6.74 -9.70 16.36
CA GLN A 103 -7.49 -10.20 17.52
C GLN A 103 -8.60 -11.18 17.12
N GLN A 104 -9.29 -10.90 16.01
CA GLN A 104 -10.32 -11.76 15.46
C GLN A 104 -9.75 -13.11 15.03
N GLU A 105 -8.69 -13.09 14.21
CA GLU A 105 -8.02 -14.32 13.75
C GLU A 105 -7.48 -15.15 14.92
N ALA A 106 -6.86 -14.51 15.92
CA ALA A 106 -6.38 -15.19 17.12
C ALA A 106 -7.51 -15.88 17.91
N SER A 107 -8.72 -15.32 17.89
CA SER A 107 -9.90 -15.90 18.54
C SER A 107 -10.43 -17.09 17.74
N SER A 108 -10.56 -16.96 16.41
CA SER A 108 -11.00 -18.03 15.52
C SER A 108 -10.10 -19.26 15.58
N GLN A 109 -8.78 -19.07 15.61
CA GLN A 109 -7.80 -20.15 15.76
C GLN A 109 -7.96 -20.93 17.07
N ARG A 110 -8.24 -20.22 18.19
CA ARG A 110 -8.48 -20.84 19.50
C ARG A 110 -9.75 -21.68 19.50
N GLU A 111 -10.80 -21.20 18.85
CA GLU A 111 -12.06 -21.95 18.72
C GLU A 111 -11.93 -23.19 17.84
N ALA A 112 -11.25 -23.07 16.70
CA ALA A 112 -10.98 -24.21 15.82
C ALA A 112 -10.20 -25.32 16.54
N LYS A 113 -9.15 -24.94 17.29
CA LYS A 113 -8.37 -25.90 18.09
C LYS A 113 -9.18 -26.61 19.16
N ARG A 114 -10.18 -25.93 19.76
CA ARG A 114 -11.10 -26.53 20.74
C ARG A 114 -12.11 -27.49 20.12
N ARG A 115 -12.45 -27.36 18.84
CA ARG A 115 -13.40 -28.24 18.14
C ARG A 115 -12.76 -29.53 17.61
N THR A 116 -11.45 -29.53 17.41
CA THR A 116 -10.70 -30.67 16.87
C THR A 116 -10.05 -31.53 17.98
N MET A 117 -10.18 -31.11 19.24
CA MET A 117 -9.81 -31.88 20.45
C MET A 117 -11.05 -32.53 21.04
#